data_AF-A0A357CZJ2-F1
#
_entry.id   AF-A0A357CZJ2-F1
#
_cell.length_a   1.000
_cell.length_b   1.000
_cell.length_c   1.000
_cell.angle_alpha   90.00
_cell.angle_beta   90.00
_cell.angle_gamma   90.00
#
_symmetry.space_group_name_H-M   'P 1'
#
loop_
_entity.id
_entity.type
_entity.pdbx_description
1 polymer ?
#
loop_
_entity_poly.entity_id
_entity_poly.type
_entity_poly.pdbx_seq_one_letter_code
_entity_poly.pdbx_strand_id
1 'polypeptide(L)'
;MSKNRRIIKKLRFMRKNYPDTVRFSPSIESGLSREQVNRRIAEKKINTAFIPQTKSILTILKESTLSLFNLVNAILIAALIYVGSPLKNMLFSGVVLSNLLINLVQEL
;
A
#
# COMPACT_ATOMS: atom_id res chain seq x y z
N MET A 1 -8.75 -8.86 -40.74
CA MET A 1 -8.38 -7.63 -39.98
C MET A 1 -7.55 -8.04 -38.75
N SER A 2 -6.25 -7.69 -38.70
CA SER A 2 -5.27 -8.21 -37.73
C SER A 2 -5.63 -7.94 -36.26
N LYS A 3 -5.45 -8.96 -35.40
CA LYS A 3 -5.71 -8.96 -33.94
C LYS A 3 -5.07 -7.77 -33.22
N ASN A 4 -3.89 -7.34 -33.66
CA ASN A 4 -3.15 -6.21 -33.07
C ASN A 4 -3.85 -4.86 -33.27
N ARG A 5 -4.57 -4.66 -34.39
CA ARG A 5 -5.32 -3.41 -34.64
C ARG A 5 -6.53 -3.27 -33.71
N ARG A 6 -7.11 -4.38 -33.24
CA ARG A 6 -8.23 -4.35 -32.27
C ARG A 6 -7.77 -3.95 -30.87
N ILE A 7 -6.60 -4.41 -30.44
CA ILE A 7 -6.02 -4.10 -29.13
C ILE A 7 -5.67 -2.61 -29.04
N ILE A 8 -5.00 -2.06 -30.05
CA ILE A 8 -4.64 -0.63 -30.08
C ILE A 8 -5.88 0.27 -30.06
N LYS A 9 -6.96 -0.11 -30.78
CA LYS A 9 -8.24 0.62 -30.70
C LYS A 9 -8.87 0.56 -29.31
N LYS A 10 -8.81 -0.61 -28.64
CA LYS A 10 -9.33 -0.78 -27.28
C LYS A 10 -8.54 0.05 -26.26
N LEU A 11 -7.22 0.10 -26.39
CA LEU A 11 -6.35 0.94 -25.55
C LEU A 11 -6.60 2.44 -25.77
N ARG A 12 -6.84 2.88 -27.01
CA ARG A 12 -7.23 4.28 -27.31
C ARG A 12 -8.53 4.70 -26.62
N PHE A 13 -9.49 3.78 -26.47
CA PHE A 13 -10.77 4.04 -25.80
C PHE A 13 -10.68 4.02 -24.26
N MET A 14 -9.63 3.39 -23.70
CA MET A 14 -9.37 3.36 -22.26
C MET A 14 -8.52 4.53 -21.77
N ARG A 15 -8.25 5.53 -22.61
CA ARG A 15 -7.68 6.79 -22.13
C ARG A 15 -8.73 7.44 -21.24
N LYS A 16 -8.49 7.45 -19.93
CA LYS A 16 -9.28 8.16 -18.94
C LYS A 16 -9.52 9.59 -19.46
N ASN A 17 -10.79 9.94 -19.70
CA ASN A 17 -11.18 11.26 -20.15
C ASN A 17 -11.01 12.22 -18.98
N TYR A 18 -9.80 12.76 -18.84
CA TYR A 18 -9.56 13.90 -17.99
C TYR A 18 -10.18 15.11 -18.70
N PRO A 19 -11.03 15.90 -18.03
CA PRO A 19 -11.53 17.13 -18.61
C PRO A 19 -10.34 18.03 -18.96
N ASP A 20 -10.41 18.70 -20.11
CA ASP A 20 -9.36 19.63 -20.53
C ASP A 20 -9.16 20.70 -19.46
N THR A 21 -8.02 20.67 -18.79
CA THR A 21 -7.70 21.63 -17.74
C THR A 21 -7.05 22.86 -18.37
N VAL A 22 -7.55 24.05 -18.03
CA VAL A 22 -6.91 25.31 -18.43
C VAL A 22 -5.47 25.35 -17.92
N ARG A 23 -4.51 25.34 -18.85
CA ARG A 23 -3.08 25.46 -18.55
C ARG A 23 -2.75 26.94 -18.46
N PHE A 24 -2.12 27.34 -17.36
CA PHE A 24 -1.64 28.71 -17.19
C PHE A 24 -0.15 28.75 -17.46
N SER A 25 0.29 29.78 -18.18
CA SER A 25 1.70 30.08 -18.40
C SER A 25 2.04 31.41 -17.71
N PRO A 26 2.09 31.44 -16.36
CA PRO A 26 2.40 32.65 -15.63
C PRO A 26 3.83 33.13 -15.91
N SER A 27 4.10 34.39 -15.62
CA SER A 27 5.47 34.91 -15.64
C SER A 27 6.31 34.21 -14.56
N ILE A 28 7.61 34.07 -14.81
CA ILE A 28 8.54 33.46 -13.85
C ILE A 28 8.68 34.35 -12.60
N GLU A 29 8.57 35.67 -12.77
CA GLU A 29 8.77 36.65 -11.70
C GLU A 29 7.58 36.74 -10.73
N SER A 30 6.35 36.65 -11.23
CA SER A 30 5.13 36.88 -10.44
C SER A 30 4.29 35.64 -10.17
N GLY A 31 4.48 34.54 -10.90
CA GLY A 31 3.73 33.30 -10.70
C GLY A 31 2.22 33.45 -10.97
N LEU A 32 1.40 32.59 -10.35
CA LEU A 32 -0.06 32.62 -10.51
C LEU A 32 -0.68 33.80 -9.74
N SER A 33 -1.70 34.44 -10.33
CA SER A 33 -2.48 35.46 -9.63
C SER A 33 -3.37 34.86 -8.54
N ARG A 34 -3.82 35.69 -7.59
CA ARG A 34 -4.72 35.26 -6.50
C ARG A 34 -6.01 34.64 -7.04
N GLU A 35 -6.56 35.19 -8.11
CA GLU A 35 -7.76 34.68 -8.78
C GLU A 35 -7.51 33.29 -9.39
N GLN A 36 -6.34 33.08 -10.00
CA GLN A 36 -5.96 31.80 -10.60
C GLN A 36 -5.72 30.71 -9.54
N VAL A 37 -5.16 31.09 -8.39
CA VAL A 37 -5.01 30.20 -7.23
C VAL A 37 -6.37 29.80 -6.68
N ASN A 38 -7.26 30.77 -6.44
CA ASN A 38 -8.62 30.51 -5.95
C ASN A 38 -9.41 29.60 -6.89
N ARG A 39 -9.29 29.79 -8.20
CA ARG A 39 -9.88 28.91 -9.20
C ARG A 39 -9.35 27.48 -9.09
N ARG A 40 -8.05 27.29 -8.90
CA ARG A 40 -7.46 25.94 -8.72
C ARG A 40 -7.90 25.26 -7.42
N ILE A 41 -8.07 26.03 -6.34
CA ILE A 41 -8.60 25.53 -5.07
C ILE A 41 -10.04 25.06 -5.25
N ALA A 42 -10.89 25.88 -5.90
CA ALA A 42 -12.28 25.53 -6.20
C ALA A 42 -12.40 24.28 -7.10
N GLU A 43 -11.48 24.15 -8.07
CA GLU A 43 -11.41 22.98 -8.96
C GLU A 43 -10.73 21.74 -8.32
N LYS A 44 -10.33 21.80 -7.03
CA LYS A 44 -9.55 20.77 -6.32
C LYS A 44 -8.27 20.34 -7.05
N LYS A 45 -7.68 21.24 -7.83
CA LYS A 45 -6.42 21.04 -8.59
C LYS A 45 -5.20 21.55 -7.82
N ILE A 46 -5.27 21.48 -6.50
CA ILE A 46 -4.15 21.76 -5.61
C ILE A 46 -3.50 20.46 -5.18
N ASN A 47 -2.21 20.50 -4.88
CA ASN A 47 -1.53 19.35 -4.31
C ASN A 47 -2.00 19.18 -2.86
N THR A 48 -3.03 18.37 -2.67
CA THR A 48 -3.41 17.90 -1.34
C THR A 48 -2.52 16.70 -1.01
N ALA A 49 -1.78 16.78 0.09
CA ALA A 49 -1.21 15.59 0.69
C ALA A 49 -2.35 14.61 0.97
N PHE A 50 -2.30 13.44 0.33
CA PHE A 50 -3.22 12.36 0.68
C PHE A 50 -2.89 11.98 2.11
N ILE A 51 -3.79 12.26 3.05
CA ILE A 51 -3.68 11.73 4.40
C ILE A 51 -3.88 10.22 4.23
N PRO A 52 -2.85 9.38 4.49
CA PRO A 52 -3.02 7.95 4.36
C PRO A 52 -4.15 7.55 5.30
N GLN A 53 -5.17 6.88 4.76
CA GLN A 53 -6.17 6.24 5.60
C GLN A 53 -5.42 5.20 6.43
N THR A 54 -5.25 5.48 7.71
CA THR A 54 -4.67 4.54 8.66
C THR A 54 -5.52 3.28 8.62
N LYS A 55 -4.91 2.16 8.27
CA LYS A 55 -5.57 0.86 8.33
C LYS A 55 -6.05 0.62 9.77
N SER A 56 -7.17 -0.07 9.92
CA SER A 56 -7.62 -0.49 11.25
C SER A 56 -6.60 -1.45 11.86
N ILE A 57 -6.42 -1.38 13.19
CA ILE A 57 -5.52 -2.26 13.96
C ILE A 57 -5.78 -3.73 13.63
N LEU A 58 -7.05 -4.13 13.45
CA LEU A 58 -7.43 -5.49 13.05
C LEU A 58 -6.95 -5.87 11.64
N THR A 59 -6.94 -4.91 10.71
CA THR A 59 -6.43 -5.11 9.35
C THR A 59 -4.91 -5.29 9.37
N ILE A 60 -4.21 -4.47 10.15
CA ILE A 60 -2.76 -4.54 10.36
C ILE A 60 -2.40 -5.90 10.97
N LEU A 61 -3.05 -6.28 12.08
CA LEU A 61 -2.82 -7.57 12.72
C LEU A 61 -3.05 -8.74 11.76
N LYS A 62 -4.14 -8.70 10.97
CA LYS A 62 -4.45 -9.77 10.02
C LYS A 62 -3.42 -9.87 8.89
N GLU A 63 -2.98 -8.75 8.33
CA GLU A 63 -1.98 -8.73 7.26
C GLU A 63 -0.59 -9.14 7.79
N SER A 64 -0.21 -8.66 8.97
CA SER A 64 1.05 -9.02 9.64
C SER A 64 1.09 -10.51 9.99
N THR A 65 0.05 -11.03 10.64
CA THR A 65 0.01 -12.42 11.12
C THR A 65 -0.15 -13.47 10.02
N LEU A 66 -0.78 -13.11 8.88
CA LEU A 66 -0.93 -14.00 7.72
C LEU A 66 0.20 -13.85 6.67
N SER A 67 1.36 -13.36 7.06
CA SER A 67 2.55 -13.40 6.20
C SER A 67 3.10 -14.83 6.06
N LEU A 68 3.78 -15.12 4.94
CA LEU A 68 4.40 -16.43 4.67
C LEU A 68 5.34 -16.87 5.82
N PHE A 69 6.05 -15.92 6.41
CA PHE A 69 7.00 -16.18 7.50
C PHE A 69 6.28 -16.61 8.79
N ASN A 70 5.18 -15.94 9.14
CA ASN A 70 4.37 -16.29 10.30
C ASN A 70 3.62 -17.63 10.11
N LEU A 71 3.22 -17.94 8.87
CA LEU A 71 2.67 -19.26 8.53
C LEU A 71 3.70 -20.38 8.74
N VAL A 72 4.93 -20.21 8.25
CA VAL A 72 6.02 -21.19 8.45
C VAL A 72 6.31 -21.38 9.94
N ASN A 73 6.37 -20.28 10.70
CA ASN A 73 6.57 -20.31 12.15
C ASN A 73 5.42 -21.01 12.89
N ALA A 74 4.17 -20.79 12.49
CA ALA A 74 3.01 -21.48 13.06
C ALA A 74 3.07 -23.01 12.80
N ILE A 75 3.46 -23.41 11.58
CA ILE A 75 3.65 -24.83 11.23
C ILE A 75 4.77 -25.45 12.07
N LEU A 76 5.88 -24.73 12.27
CA LEU A 76 6.99 -25.19 13.11
C LEU A 76 6.58 -25.37 14.58
N ILE A 77 5.82 -24.43 15.14
CA ILE A 77 5.28 -24.54 16.51
C ILE A 77 4.33 -25.75 16.60
N ALA A 78 3.44 -25.94 15.61
CA ALA A 78 2.53 -27.08 15.59
C ALA A 78 3.29 -28.42 15.50
N ALA A 79 4.32 -28.51 14.67
CA ALA A 79 5.17 -29.69 14.56
C ALA A 79 5.93 -29.98 15.87
N LEU A 80 6.39 -28.94 16.57
CA LEU A 80 7.05 -29.08 17.88
C LEU A 80 6.10 -29.60 18.95
N ILE A 81 4.87 -29.09 19.00
CA ILE A 81 3.82 -29.59 19.91
C ILE A 81 3.53 -31.07 19.60
N TYR A 82 3.44 -31.42 18.32
CA TYR A 82 3.18 -32.80 17.88
C TYR A 82 4.30 -33.78 18.27
N VAL A 83 5.57 -33.35 18.19
CA VAL A 83 6.73 -34.19 18.55
C VAL A 83 6.90 -34.34 20.08
N GLY A 84 6.25 -33.52 20.90
CA GLY A 84 6.22 -33.68 22.36
C GLY A 84 7.59 -33.53 23.04
N SER A 85 8.50 -32.72 22.47
CA SER A 85 9.89 -32.66 22.93
C SER A 85 10.09 -31.82 24.19
N PRO A 86 11.08 -32.12 25.06
CA PRO A 86 11.34 -31.38 26.30
C PRO A 86 11.67 -29.90 26.05
N LEU A 87 11.53 -29.06 27.11
CA LEU A 87 11.82 -27.62 27.14
C LEU A 87 13.17 -27.18 26.51
N LYS A 88 14.12 -28.10 26.26
CA LYS A 88 15.37 -27.81 25.55
C LYS A 88 15.17 -27.36 24.10
N ASN A 89 14.09 -27.76 23.43
CA ASN A 89 13.72 -27.23 22.10
C ASN A 89 12.97 -25.89 22.17
N MET A 90 12.69 -25.35 23.36
CA MET A 90 11.98 -24.08 23.51
C MET A 90 12.82 -22.86 23.17
N LEU A 91 14.17 -22.94 23.17
CA LEU A 91 14.99 -21.83 22.66
C LEU A 91 14.68 -21.55 21.19
N PHE A 92 14.48 -22.60 20.39
CA PHE A 92 14.07 -22.48 18.99
C PHE A 92 12.66 -21.88 18.87
N SER A 93 11.70 -22.36 19.69
CA SER A 93 10.34 -21.80 19.73
C SER A 93 10.31 -20.34 20.19
N GLY A 94 11.19 -19.95 21.13
CA GLY A 94 11.32 -18.58 21.64
C GLY A 94 11.89 -17.60 20.60
N VAL A 95 12.87 -18.02 19.79
CA VAL A 95 13.37 -17.23 18.65
C VAL A 95 12.28 -17.02 17.60
N VAL A 96 11.51 -18.08 17.31
CA VAL A 96 10.36 -18.02 16.39
C VAL A 96 9.28 -17.06 16.90
N LEU A 97 8.91 -17.15 18.18
CA LEU A 97 7.96 -16.24 18.83
C LEU A 97 8.45 -14.79 18.84
N SER A 98 9.74 -14.56 19.09
CA SER A 98 10.35 -13.23 19.07
C SER A 98 10.28 -12.60 17.68
N ASN A 99 10.54 -13.38 16.62
CA ASN A 99 10.42 -12.88 15.25
C ASN A 99 8.99 -12.53 14.85
N LEU A 100 7.98 -13.25 15.37
CA LEU A 100 6.57 -12.89 15.20
C LEU A 100 6.24 -11.57 15.91
N LEU A 101 6.72 -11.40 17.15
CA LEU A 101 6.52 -10.20 17.96
C LEU A 101 7.17 -8.96 17.35
N ILE A 102 8.40 -9.07 16.85
CA ILE A 102 9.12 -7.96 16.21
C ILE A 102 8.38 -7.48 14.96
N ASN A 103 7.89 -8.40 14.12
CA ASN A 103 7.11 -8.06 12.93
C ASN A 103 5.81 -7.31 13.29
N LEU A 104 5.11 -7.75 14.34
CA LEU A 104 3.89 -7.10 14.81
C LEU A 104 4.14 -5.68 15.33
N VAL A 105 5.23 -5.47 16.07
CA VAL A 105 5.59 -4.16 16.65
C VAL A 105 6.05 -3.18 15.58
N GLN A 106 6.70 -3.64 14.50
CA GLN A 106 7.11 -2.76 13.39
C GLN A 106 5.93 -2.24 12.56
N GLU A 107 4.81 -2.96 12.53
CA GLU A 107 3.64 -2.62 11.72
C GLU A 107 2.62 -1.76 12.46
N LEU A 108 2.69 -1.73 13.80
CA LEU A 108 1.84 -0.94 14.69
C LEU A 108 2.39 0.48 14.86
#